data_AF-A0A858CJ14-F1
#
_entry.id   AF-A0A858CJ14-F1
#
_cell.length_a   1.000
_cell.length_b   1.000
_cell.length_c   1.000
_cell.angle_alpha   90.00
_cell.angle_beta   90.00
_cell.angle_gamma   90.00
#
_symmetry.space_group_name_H-M   'P 1'
#
loop_
_entity.id
_entity.type
_entity.pdbx_description
1 polymer ?
#
loop_
_entity_poly.entity_id
_entity_poly.type
_entity_poly.pdbx_seq_one_letter_code
_entity_poly.pdbx_strand_id
1 'polypeptide(L)'
;MKSWVIILGSIALVTIGAGSWLLSRGGLSIEQITNPGKQVAAPATDADIEVIRTRLLEVGLHPTGVLSDLGVDDHLGRLAAGHVDAATLLGYADAIDDLSTRSTLRGQSLPPPLWDVSTPALLEAGWTVYSLTEALASEASAIHINLLSDAYGAFLATRPDALEGALALLPLAGSYVRFLPEAARAEHAVHAKTDGEATILIWQALLSGTSRNNPLTHRPLFSHGFVGHFSVPHIHQYATGEGLTPSQVWGVEGFDPTFVGPPTNDNHVEHMGLSALLQGVANVPGAVLYAVEALEIAVDHEDASAAAADRALNRAVRDVLLPNMGKDPRELMRALLATLG
;
A
#
# COMPACT_ATOMS: atom_id res chain seq x y z
N MET A 1 -9.49 -37.76 25.35
CA MET A 1 -9.46 -38.15 23.91
C MET A 1 -10.68 -37.68 23.12
N LYS A 2 -11.93 -37.79 23.63
CA LYS A 2 -13.13 -37.35 22.87
C LYS A 2 -13.21 -35.83 22.61
N SER A 3 -12.67 -34.99 23.49
CA SER A 3 -12.72 -33.52 23.32
C SER A 3 -11.74 -32.99 22.26
N TRP A 4 -10.59 -33.64 22.06
CA TRP A 4 -9.58 -33.22 21.06
C TRP A 4 -10.03 -33.48 19.63
N VAL A 5 -10.79 -34.56 19.39
CA VAL A 5 -11.35 -34.90 18.07
C VAL A 5 -12.46 -33.92 17.66
N ILE A 6 -13.23 -33.42 18.64
CA ILE A 6 -14.27 -32.41 18.40
C ILE A 6 -13.64 -31.04 18.11
N ILE A 7 -12.57 -30.67 18.83
CA ILE A 7 -11.82 -29.43 18.60
C ILE A 7 -11.14 -29.45 17.23
N LEU A 8 -10.43 -30.53 16.88
CA LEU A 8 -9.81 -30.70 15.55
C LEU A 8 -10.85 -30.75 14.43
N GLY A 9 -11.99 -31.40 14.64
CA GLY A 9 -13.09 -31.43 13.66
C GLY A 9 -13.74 -30.06 13.45
N SER A 10 -13.86 -29.25 14.52
CA SER A 10 -14.41 -27.90 14.46
C SER A 10 -13.43 -26.93 13.79
N ILE A 11 -12.12 -27.05 14.09
CA ILE A 11 -11.05 -26.29 13.45
C ILE A 11 -11.00 -26.61 11.96
N ALA A 12 -11.04 -27.89 11.57
CA ALA A 12 -11.06 -28.33 10.17
C ALA A 12 -12.28 -27.82 9.40
N LEU A 13 -13.47 -27.81 10.02
CA LEU A 13 -14.69 -27.28 9.41
C LEU A 13 -14.65 -25.75 9.26
N VAL A 14 -14.05 -25.03 10.21
CA VAL A 14 -13.87 -23.58 10.12
C VAL A 14 -12.78 -23.22 9.10
N THR A 15 -11.70 -24.00 8.97
CA THR A 15 -10.67 -23.78 7.93
C THR A 15 -11.15 -24.11 6.54
N ILE A 16 -11.87 -25.22 6.36
CA ILE A 16 -12.48 -25.57 5.07
C ILE A 16 -13.57 -24.55 4.73
N GLY A 17 -14.35 -24.09 5.71
CA GLY A 17 -15.34 -23.04 5.54
C GLY A 17 -14.73 -21.68 5.17
N ALA A 18 -13.68 -21.25 5.87
CA ALA A 18 -12.93 -20.02 5.62
C ALA A 18 -12.22 -20.04 4.25
N GLY A 19 -11.55 -21.15 3.94
CA GLY A 19 -10.88 -21.37 2.66
C GLY A 19 -11.89 -21.40 1.50
N SER A 20 -13.00 -22.13 1.65
CA SER A 20 -14.06 -22.16 0.62
C SER A 20 -14.76 -20.82 0.46
N TRP A 21 -14.93 -20.06 1.54
CA TRP A 21 -15.50 -18.72 1.52
C TRP A 21 -14.56 -17.73 0.80
N LEU A 22 -13.25 -17.76 1.10
CA LEU A 22 -12.20 -17.00 0.38
C LEU A 22 -12.12 -17.38 -1.11
N LEU A 23 -12.31 -18.66 -1.44
CA LEU A 23 -12.29 -19.16 -2.82
C LEU A 23 -13.53 -18.76 -3.65
N SER A 24 -14.62 -18.33 -2.99
CA SER A 24 -15.92 -18.09 -3.64
C SER A 24 -16.16 -16.64 -4.11
N ARG A 25 -15.26 -15.69 -3.79
CA ARG A 25 -15.38 -14.29 -4.21
C ARG A 25 -14.36 -13.94 -5.29
N GLY A 26 -14.82 -13.22 -6.31
CA GLY A 26 -13.95 -12.57 -7.29
C GLY A 26 -13.00 -11.61 -6.57
N GLY A 27 -11.72 -11.69 -6.90
CA GLY A 27 -10.67 -10.92 -6.24
C GLY A 27 -10.74 -9.42 -6.53
N LEU A 28 -10.06 -8.67 -5.67
CA LEU A 28 -9.88 -7.23 -5.75
C LEU A 28 -8.96 -6.87 -6.95
N SER A 29 -9.52 -6.37 -8.05
CA SER A 29 -8.85 -5.83 -9.25
C SER A 29 -9.41 -4.44 -9.61
N ILE A 30 -8.52 -3.46 -9.75
CA ILE A 30 -8.81 -2.14 -10.33
C ILE A 30 -8.47 -2.19 -11.83
N GLU A 31 -9.40 -1.72 -12.66
CA GLU A 31 -9.33 -1.82 -14.13
C GLU A 31 -8.41 -0.76 -14.76
N GLN A 32 -7.95 -1.02 -15.98
CA GLN A 32 -6.84 -0.33 -16.64
C GLN A 32 -7.22 1.05 -17.20
N ILE A 33 -6.41 2.07 -16.89
CA ILE A 33 -6.29 3.26 -17.75
C ILE A 33 -5.48 2.85 -18.99
N THR A 34 -6.06 3.01 -20.18
CA THR A 34 -5.49 2.53 -21.43
C THR A 34 -4.28 3.33 -21.90
N ASN A 35 -3.23 2.61 -22.29
CA ASN A 35 -1.95 3.12 -22.79
C ASN A 35 -2.04 3.49 -24.29
N PRO A 36 -1.58 4.68 -24.73
CA PRO A 36 -1.41 4.99 -26.15
C PRO A 36 -0.18 4.27 -26.73
N GLY A 37 -0.35 3.62 -27.87
CA GLY A 37 0.61 2.68 -28.45
C GLY A 37 1.98 3.25 -28.87
N LYS A 38 2.96 2.34 -28.91
CA LYS A 38 4.36 2.56 -29.31
C LYS A 38 4.52 3.09 -30.75
N GLN A 39 5.31 4.16 -30.90
CA GLN A 39 6.05 4.47 -32.13
C GLN A 39 7.52 4.08 -31.94
N VAL A 40 8.15 3.64 -33.04
CA VAL A 40 9.59 3.32 -33.07
C VAL A 40 10.34 4.58 -33.51
N ALA A 41 11.13 5.16 -32.62
CA ALA A 41 11.95 6.34 -32.91
C ALA A 41 13.35 5.97 -33.42
N ALA A 42 14.01 6.95 -34.04
CA ALA A 42 15.38 6.85 -34.54
C ALA A 42 16.42 6.72 -33.39
N PRO A 43 17.61 6.14 -33.64
CA PRO A 43 18.66 6.02 -32.63
C PRO A 43 19.18 7.40 -32.18
N ALA A 44 19.38 7.56 -30.87
CA ALA A 44 19.87 8.79 -30.25
C ALA A 44 21.37 9.01 -30.52
N THR A 45 21.80 10.28 -30.61
CA THR A 45 23.21 10.66 -30.76
C THR A 45 23.92 10.77 -29.40
N ASP A 46 25.26 10.76 -29.38
CA ASP A 46 26.05 10.95 -28.14
C ASP A 46 25.72 12.27 -27.41
N ALA A 47 25.42 13.33 -28.18
CA ALA A 47 25.00 14.60 -27.61
C ALA A 47 23.61 14.51 -26.94
N ASP A 48 22.68 13.74 -27.52
CA ASP A 48 21.36 13.50 -26.92
C ASP A 48 21.49 12.70 -25.62
N ILE A 49 22.39 11.71 -25.57
CA ILE A 49 22.64 10.88 -24.39
C ILE A 49 23.10 11.73 -23.20
N GLU A 50 24.06 12.65 -23.39
CA GLU A 50 24.57 13.50 -22.30
C GLU A 50 23.55 14.53 -21.82
N VAL A 51 22.70 15.06 -22.72
CA VAL A 51 21.58 15.93 -22.34
C VAL A 51 20.58 15.15 -21.48
N ILE A 52 20.20 13.94 -21.91
CA ILE A 52 19.26 13.09 -21.17
C ILE A 52 19.83 12.70 -19.81
N ARG A 53 21.10 12.27 -19.75
CA ARG A 53 21.80 11.95 -18.50
C ARG A 53 21.73 13.12 -17.52
N THR A 54 22.11 14.31 -17.99
CA THR A 54 22.12 15.52 -17.17
C THR A 54 20.73 15.80 -16.63
N ARG A 55 19.70 15.78 -17.49
CA ARG A 55 18.32 16.05 -17.07
C ARG A 55 17.79 15.04 -16.06
N LEU A 56 18.06 13.75 -16.24
CA LEU A 56 17.64 12.70 -15.29
C LEU A 56 18.32 12.84 -13.92
N LEU A 57 19.61 13.25 -13.89
CA LEU A 57 20.30 13.54 -12.63
C LEU A 57 19.77 14.82 -11.96
N GLU A 58 19.46 15.86 -12.73
CA GLU A 58 18.92 17.13 -12.22
C GLU A 58 17.57 16.97 -11.51
N VAL A 59 16.72 16.07 -12.00
CA VAL A 59 15.42 15.76 -11.35
C VAL A 59 15.57 14.83 -10.14
N GLY A 60 16.80 14.45 -9.77
CA GLY A 60 17.11 13.75 -8.53
C GLY A 60 17.17 12.22 -8.63
N LEU A 61 17.27 11.64 -9.83
CA LEU A 61 17.53 10.20 -9.98
C LEU A 61 19.00 9.86 -9.67
N HIS A 62 19.21 8.66 -9.16
CA HIS A 62 20.55 8.16 -8.84
C HIS A 62 21.23 7.52 -10.07
N PRO A 63 22.57 7.59 -10.23
CA PRO A 63 23.26 6.98 -11.38
C PRO A 63 22.98 5.49 -11.59
N THR A 64 23.14 4.67 -10.55
CA THR A 64 23.08 3.19 -10.64
C THR A 64 21.83 2.57 -10.01
N GLY A 65 20.86 3.43 -9.71
CA GLY A 65 19.67 3.12 -8.94
C GLY A 65 19.92 2.78 -7.46
N VAL A 66 18.90 2.96 -6.62
CA VAL A 66 18.92 2.66 -5.18
C VAL A 66 17.67 1.85 -4.81
N LEU A 67 17.79 0.88 -3.91
CA LEU A 67 16.69 -0.06 -3.60
C LEU A 67 16.22 -0.85 -4.84
N SER A 68 15.01 -0.56 -5.33
CA SER A 68 14.38 -1.23 -6.49
C SER A 68 14.14 -0.29 -7.68
N ASP A 69 14.69 0.93 -7.63
CA ASP A 69 14.61 1.85 -8.78
C ASP A 69 15.61 1.48 -9.87
N LEU A 70 15.39 1.97 -11.10
CA LEU A 70 16.23 1.66 -12.25
C LEU A 70 17.54 2.45 -12.21
N GLY A 71 17.45 3.75 -11.97
CA GLY A 71 18.55 4.70 -12.06
C GLY A 71 18.89 5.14 -13.48
N VAL A 72 19.71 6.17 -13.57
CA VAL A 72 20.03 6.86 -14.84
C VAL A 72 20.72 5.93 -15.83
N ASP A 73 21.69 5.13 -15.40
CA ASP A 73 22.44 4.25 -16.30
C ASP A 73 21.56 3.18 -16.95
N ASP A 74 20.55 2.67 -16.24
CA ASP A 74 19.57 1.73 -16.80
C ASP A 74 18.67 2.39 -17.85
N HIS A 75 18.23 3.63 -17.62
CA HIS A 75 17.47 4.37 -18.63
C HIS A 75 18.28 4.60 -19.91
N LEU A 76 19.55 4.97 -19.77
CA LEU A 76 20.45 5.17 -20.91
C LEU A 76 20.75 3.85 -21.62
N GLY A 77 20.87 2.74 -20.88
CA GLY A 77 20.95 1.40 -21.44
C GLY A 77 19.71 1.03 -22.27
N ARG A 78 18.50 1.38 -21.77
CA ARG A 78 17.24 1.18 -22.49
C ARG A 78 17.14 2.06 -23.74
N LEU A 79 17.64 3.29 -23.70
CA LEU A 79 17.74 4.18 -24.85
C LEU A 79 18.66 3.59 -25.93
N ALA A 80 19.86 3.15 -25.54
CA ALA A 80 20.83 2.52 -26.44
C ALA A 80 20.30 1.22 -27.07
N ALA A 81 19.47 0.47 -26.34
CA ALA A 81 18.80 -0.73 -26.83
C ALA A 81 17.57 -0.44 -27.70
N GLY A 82 17.17 0.83 -27.86
CA GLY A 82 15.96 1.22 -28.61
C GLY A 82 14.66 0.79 -27.93
N HIS A 83 14.69 0.51 -26.61
CA HIS A 83 13.50 0.17 -25.83
C HIS A 83 12.67 1.39 -25.44
N VAL A 84 13.31 2.56 -25.39
CA VAL A 84 12.73 3.88 -25.13
C VAL A 84 13.42 4.90 -26.02
N ASP A 85 12.75 5.99 -26.36
CA ASP A 85 13.33 7.08 -27.14
C ASP A 85 13.71 8.29 -26.28
N ALA A 86 14.49 9.20 -26.86
CA ALA A 86 14.99 10.39 -26.19
C ALA A 86 13.86 11.30 -25.69
N ALA A 87 12.80 11.47 -26.49
CA ALA A 87 11.67 12.32 -26.14
C ALA A 87 10.91 11.78 -24.91
N THR A 88 10.74 10.45 -24.83
CA THR A 88 10.12 9.78 -23.69
C THR A 88 10.95 9.96 -22.41
N LEU A 89 12.28 9.87 -22.48
CA LEU A 89 13.13 10.09 -21.30
C LEU A 89 13.15 11.54 -20.83
N LEU A 90 13.11 12.52 -21.75
CA LEU A 90 12.99 13.93 -21.39
C LEU A 90 11.61 14.24 -20.78
N GLY A 91 10.53 13.74 -21.39
CA GLY A 91 9.18 13.89 -20.83
C GLY A 91 9.00 13.21 -19.49
N TYR A 92 9.66 12.06 -19.28
CA TYR A 92 9.72 11.39 -17.98
C TYR A 92 10.39 12.25 -16.90
N ALA A 93 11.52 12.89 -17.23
CA ALA A 93 12.19 13.78 -16.30
C ALA A 93 11.31 15.00 -15.96
N ASP A 94 10.66 15.59 -16.96
CA ASP A 94 9.72 16.71 -16.73
C ASP A 94 8.54 16.29 -15.83
N ALA A 95 8.01 15.08 -16.02
CA ALA A 95 6.97 14.53 -15.16
C ALA A 95 7.44 14.33 -13.71
N ILE A 96 8.69 13.89 -13.47
CA ILE A 96 9.27 13.82 -12.12
C ILE A 96 9.37 15.20 -11.49
N ASP A 97 9.80 16.21 -12.26
CA ASP A 97 9.93 17.59 -11.80
C ASP A 97 8.56 18.18 -11.38
N ASP A 98 7.53 17.92 -12.18
CA ASP A 98 6.14 18.30 -11.88
C ASP A 98 5.63 17.64 -10.59
N LEU A 99 5.87 16.33 -10.42
CA LEU A 99 5.51 15.59 -9.21
C LEU A 99 6.25 16.12 -7.97
N SER A 100 7.53 16.40 -8.10
CA SER A 100 8.38 16.96 -7.04
C SER A 100 7.92 18.35 -6.64
N THR A 101 7.61 19.21 -7.62
CA THR A 101 7.06 20.54 -7.40
C THR A 101 5.70 20.46 -6.72
N ARG A 102 4.78 19.62 -7.21
CA ARG A 102 3.43 19.47 -6.65
C ARG A 102 3.46 19.00 -5.20
N SER A 103 4.24 17.96 -4.90
CA SER A 103 4.39 17.44 -3.53
C SER A 103 5.05 18.46 -2.60
N THR A 104 6.07 19.18 -3.07
CA THR A 104 6.72 20.27 -2.31
C THR A 104 5.73 21.39 -1.97
N LEU A 105 4.90 21.83 -2.92
CA LEU A 105 3.87 22.85 -2.68
C LEU A 105 2.82 22.40 -1.66
N ARG A 106 2.66 21.09 -1.47
CA ARG A 106 1.77 20.49 -0.48
C ARG A 106 2.40 20.37 0.91
N GLY A 107 3.69 20.68 1.04
CA GLY A 107 4.41 20.77 2.31
C GLY A 107 5.33 19.59 2.59
N GLN A 108 5.27 18.52 1.80
CA GLN A 108 6.23 17.42 1.86
C GLN A 108 6.62 16.95 0.46
N SER A 109 7.89 17.13 0.13
CA SER A 109 8.46 16.62 -1.11
C SER A 109 8.54 15.11 -1.07
N LEU A 110 8.00 14.46 -2.11
CA LEU A 110 8.14 13.02 -2.30
C LEU A 110 9.45 12.74 -3.05
N PRO A 111 10.24 11.71 -2.65
CA PRO A 111 11.53 11.44 -3.27
C PRO A 111 11.41 11.13 -4.76
N PRO A 112 12.20 11.74 -5.66
CA PRO A 112 12.16 11.43 -7.09
C PRO A 112 12.33 9.95 -7.46
N PRO A 113 13.22 9.16 -6.82
CA PRO A 113 13.38 7.75 -7.17
C PRO A 113 12.17 6.87 -6.82
N LEU A 114 11.21 7.37 -6.03
CA LEU A 114 9.93 6.69 -5.76
C LEU A 114 9.16 6.38 -7.06
N TRP A 115 9.29 7.26 -8.06
CA TRP A 115 8.60 7.17 -9.34
C TRP A 115 9.30 6.23 -10.34
N ASP A 116 10.52 5.80 -10.02
CA ASP A 116 11.41 5.07 -10.93
C ASP A 116 11.42 3.55 -10.70
N VAL A 117 10.36 3.02 -10.08
CA VAL A 117 10.27 1.60 -9.77
C VAL A 117 9.44 0.84 -10.79
N SER A 118 10.02 -0.23 -11.34
CA SER A 118 9.37 -1.14 -12.26
C SER A 118 9.09 -2.48 -11.59
N THR A 119 7.85 -2.74 -11.17
CA THR A 119 7.45 -4.03 -10.59
C THR A 119 6.76 -4.95 -11.61
N PRO A 120 6.75 -6.28 -11.41
CA PRO A 120 5.98 -7.19 -12.24
C PRO A 120 4.49 -6.83 -12.33
N ALA A 121 3.89 -6.38 -11.21
CA ALA A 121 2.48 -5.98 -11.17
C ALA A 121 2.20 -4.74 -12.05
N LEU A 122 3.14 -3.78 -12.11
CA LEU A 122 3.04 -2.64 -13.03
C LEU A 122 3.07 -3.11 -14.48
N LEU A 123 4.02 -3.99 -14.81
CA LEU A 123 4.18 -4.51 -16.17
C LEU A 123 2.98 -5.35 -16.61
N GLU A 124 2.44 -6.21 -15.73
CA GLU A 124 1.22 -6.98 -15.96
C GLU A 124 0.00 -6.08 -16.18
N ALA A 125 -0.07 -4.95 -15.46
CA ALA A 125 -1.10 -3.94 -15.67
C ALA A 125 -0.90 -3.10 -16.93
N GLY A 126 0.21 -3.28 -17.67
CA GLY A 126 0.52 -2.55 -18.90
C GLY A 126 1.22 -1.21 -18.69
N TRP A 127 1.70 -0.96 -17.47
CA TRP A 127 2.44 0.25 -17.10
C TRP A 127 3.94 0.06 -17.27
N THR A 128 4.58 1.10 -17.81
CA THR A 128 6.02 1.35 -17.67
C THR A 128 6.24 2.48 -16.67
N VAL A 129 7.46 2.60 -16.12
CA VAL A 129 7.85 3.73 -15.26
C VAL A 129 7.56 5.08 -15.93
N TYR A 130 7.75 5.18 -17.24
CA TYR A 130 7.53 6.40 -18.01
C TYR A 130 6.03 6.76 -18.09
N SER A 131 5.22 5.82 -18.58
CA SER A 131 3.78 6.02 -18.77
C SER A 131 3.03 6.22 -17.45
N LEU A 132 3.46 5.56 -16.38
CA LEU A 132 2.85 5.72 -15.06
C LEU A 132 3.19 7.09 -14.48
N THR A 133 4.45 7.50 -14.52
CA THR A 133 4.91 8.78 -13.98
C THR A 133 4.27 9.95 -14.73
N GLU A 134 4.15 9.88 -16.05
CA GLU A 134 3.42 10.88 -16.84
C GLU A 134 1.93 10.93 -16.45
N ALA A 135 1.27 9.78 -16.30
CA ALA A 135 -0.12 9.72 -15.87
C ALA A 135 -0.33 10.31 -14.45
N LEU A 136 0.62 10.07 -13.54
CA LEU A 136 0.62 10.61 -12.18
C LEU A 136 0.91 12.12 -12.14
N ALA A 137 1.75 12.63 -13.04
CA ALA A 137 2.04 14.06 -13.17
C ALA A 137 0.83 14.86 -13.70
N SER A 138 -0.10 14.22 -14.40
CA SER A 138 -1.30 14.88 -14.92
C SER A 138 -2.16 15.54 -13.83
N GLU A 139 -2.97 16.53 -14.23
CA GLU A 139 -3.93 17.21 -13.34
C GLU A 139 -4.99 16.24 -12.78
N ALA A 140 -5.37 15.22 -13.54
CA ALA A 140 -6.35 14.21 -13.09
C ALA A 140 -5.85 13.44 -11.86
N SER A 141 -4.54 13.25 -11.76
CA SER A 141 -3.87 12.53 -10.67
C SER A 141 -3.44 13.43 -9.51
N ALA A 142 -3.66 14.76 -9.60
CA ALA A 142 -3.23 15.71 -8.57
C ALA A 142 -3.81 15.37 -7.18
N ILE A 143 -5.06 14.88 -7.12
CA ILE A 143 -5.69 14.44 -5.87
C ILE A 143 -4.94 13.27 -5.22
N HIS A 144 -4.36 12.37 -6.01
CA HIS A 144 -3.59 11.24 -5.51
C HIS A 144 -2.23 11.70 -4.96
N ILE A 145 -1.52 12.56 -5.70
CA ILE A 145 -0.24 13.11 -5.23
C ILE A 145 -0.40 13.92 -3.95
N ASN A 146 -1.49 14.68 -3.84
CA ASN A 146 -1.82 15.41 -2.62
C ASN A 146 -2.07 14.45 -1.45
N LEU A 147 -2.79 13.33 -1.67
CA LEU A 147 -2.99 12.32 -0.63
C LEU A 147 -1.65 11.75 -0.14
N LEU A 148 -0.76 11.36 -1.05
CA LEU A 148 0.53 10.78 -0.70
C LEU A 148 1.40 11.75 0.10
N SER A 149 1.46 13.02 -0.33
CA SER A 149 2.21 14.07 0.36
C SER A 149 1.61 14.38 1.74
N ASP A 150 0.27 14.54 1.83
CA ASP A 150 -0.42 14.78 3.10
C ASP A 150 -0.23 13.59 4.07
N ALA A 151 -0.28 12.35 3.56
CA ALA A 151 -0.09 11.14 4.35
C ALA A 151 1.34 11.02 4.88
N TYR A 152 2.34 11.29 4.04
CA TYR A 152 3.74 11.27 4.47
C TYR A 152 4.02 12.40 5.48
N GLY A 153 3.42 13.58 5.31
CA GLY A 153 3.50 14.66 6.28
C GLY A 153 2.87 14.33 7.62
N ALA A 154 1.69 13.69 7.61
CA ALA A 154 1.06 13.20 8.83
C ALA A 154 1.95 12.18 9.55
N PHE A 155 2.50 11.21 8.80
CA PHE A 155 3.46 10.23 9.34
C PHE A 155 4.65 10.92 10.01
N LEU A 156 5.33 11.85 9.34
CA LEU A 156 6.49 12.54 9.91
C LEU A 156 6.14 13.36 11.15
N ALA A 157 4.95 13.96 11.20
CA ALA A 157 4.51 14.82 12.30
C ALA A 157 4.17 14.06 13.59
N THR A 158 3.77 12.79 13.49
CA THR A 158 3.33 11.98 14.63
C THR A 158 4.43 11.06 15.17
N ARG A 159 5.57 10.93 14.48
CA ARG A 159 6.68 10.09 14.97
C ARG A 159 7.19 10.59 16.34
N PRO A 160 7.57 9.67 17.25
CA PRO A 160 7.68 8.21 17.04
C PRO A 160 6.37 7.43 17.20
N ASP A 161 5.23 8.06 17.54
CA ASP A 161 3.97 7.35 17.81
C ASP A 161 3.40 6.70 16.54
N ALA A 162 3.51 5.37 16.47
CA ALA A 162 3.10 4.57 15.32
C ALA A 162 1.58 4.51 15.20
N LEU A 163 0.88 4.36 16.33
CA LEU A 163 -0.58 4.28 16.38
C LEU A 163 -1.21 5.60 15.92
N GLU A 164 -0.78 6.72 16.49
CA GLU A 164 -1.29 8.05 16.12
C GLU A 164 -1.00 8.35 14.65
N GLY A 165 0.21 8.05 14.17
CA GLY A 165 0.56 8.21 12.76
C GLY A 165 -0.28 7.38 11.82
N ALA A 166 -0.49 6.10 12.13
CA ALA A 166 -1.32 5.22 11.33
C ALA A 166 -2.78 5.72 11.29
N LEU A 167 -3.33 6.11 12.43
CA LEU A 167 -4.73 6.56 12.52
C LEU A 167 -4.94 7.97 11.95
N ALA A 168 -3.94 8.85 11.94
CA ALA A 168 -3.99 10.15 11.29
C ALA A 168 -4.22 10.05 9.77
N LEU A 169 -3.95 8.91 9.15
CA LEU A 169 -4.21 8.67 7.73
C LEU A 169 -5.70 8.40 7.42
N LEU A 170 -6.52 8.00 8.40
CA LEU A 170 -7.95 7.70 8.19
C LEU A 170 -8.74 8.93 7.66
N PRO A 171 -8.64 10.13 8.26
CA PRO A 171 -9.27 11.33 7.72
C PRO A 171 -8.80 11.73 6.32
N LEU A 172 -7.55 11.47 5.99
CA LEU A 172 -6.99 11.73 4.66
C LEU A 172 -7.60 10.79 3.63
N ALA A 173 -7.60 9.48 3.93
CA ALA A 173 -8.24 8.46 3.10
C ALA A 173 -9.72 8.76 2.87
N GLY A 174 -10.47 9.09 3.91
CA GLY A 174 -11.90 9.41 3.78
C GLY A 174 -12.16 10.71 3.01
N SER A 175 -11.26 11.69 3.09
CA SER A 175 -11.35 12.90 2.26
C SER A 175 -11.07 12.59 0.80
N TYR A 176 -10.04 11.79 0.52
CA TYR A 176 -9.73 11.31 -0.82
C TYR A 176 -10.93 10.63 -1.47
N VAL A 177 -11.56 9.67 -0.79
CA VAL A 177 -12.76 8.97 -1.27
C VAL A 177 -13.89 9.93 -1.66
N ARG A 178 -14.16 10.95 -0.84
CA ARG A 178 -15.22 11.93 -1.13
C ARG A 178 -14.93 12.83 -2.32
N PHE A 179 -13.66 13.19 -2.53
CA PHE A 179 -13.23 14.11 -3.58
C PHE A 179 -12.79 13.43 -4.88
N LEU A 180 -12.76 12.09 -4.91
CA LEU A 180 -12.45 11.34 -6.12
C LEU A 180 -13.44 11.67 -7.26
N PRO A 181 -12.94 11.98 -8.47
CA PRO A 181 -13.79 12.17 -9.64
C PRO A 181 -14.67 10.94 -9.88
N GLU A 182 -15.90 11.15 -10.34
CA GLU A 182 -16.88 10.06 -10.54
C GLU A 182 -16.35 8.95 -11.45
N ALA A 183 -15.59 9.31 -12.50
CA ALA A 183 -14.94 8.36 -13.40
C ALA A 183 -13.92 7.45 -12.70
N ALA A 184 -13.25 7.95 -11.65
CA ALA A 184 -12.31 7.16 -10.83
C ALA A 184 -13.01 6.39 -9.70
N ARG A 185 -14.31 6.63 -9.43
CA ARG A 185 -15.08 5.87 -8.43
C ARG A 185 -15.54 4.50 -8.93
N ALA A 186 -15.62 4.31 -10.25
CA ALA A 186 -16.00 3.02 -10.83
C ALA A 186 -15.00 1.90 -10.47
N GLU A 187 -13.73 2.24 -10.29
CA GLU A 187 -12.66 1.34 -9.80
C GLU A 187 -12.89 0.92 -8.33
N HIS A 188 -13.51 1.75 -7.50
CA HIS A 188 -13.88 1.41 -6.13
C HIS A 188 -15.09 0.47 -6.07
N ALA A 189 -16.02 0.60 -7.01
CA ALA A 189 -17.34 -0.05 -6.96
C ALA A 189 -17.30 -1.58 -7.07
N VAL A 190 -16.21 -2.15 -7.62
CA VAL A 190 -16.07 -3.62 -7.74
C VAL A 190 -15.87 -4.26 -6.36
N HIS A 191 -15.35 -3.50 -5.38
CA HIS A 191 -14.72 -4.03 -4.18
C HIS A 191 -15.16 -3.40 -2.87
N ALA A 192 -15.34 -2.08 -2.89
CA ALA A 192 -15.89 -1.30 -1.80
C ALA A 192 -17.29 -0.82 -2.22
N LYS A 193 -18.31 -1.28 -1.50
CA LYS A 193 -19.73 -0.96 -1.75
C LYS A 193 -20.16 0.33 -1.07
N THR A 194 -19.36 0.82 -0.13
CA THR A 194 -19.65 2.02 0.66
C THR A 194 -18.43 2.91 0.77
N ASP A 195 -18.63 4.20 1.02
CA ASP A 195 -17.55 5.16 1.26
C ASP A 195 -16.66 4.74 2.46
N GLY A 196 -17.25 4.08 3.46
CA GLY A 196 -16.52 3.54 4.62
C GLY A 196 -15.58 2.41 4.22
N GLU A 197 -16.07 1.46 3.42
CA GLU A 197 -15.24 0.37 2.86
C GLU A 197 -14.11 0.93 1.97
N ALA A 198 -14.42 1.92 1.13
CA ALA A 198 -13.42 2.57 0.28
C ALA A 198 -12.37 3.32 1.11
N THR A 199 -12.80 3.96 2.21
CA THR A 199 -11.90 4.65 3.14
C THR A 199 -10.93 3.66 3.79
N ILE A 200 -11.41 2.49 4.23
CA ILE A 200 -10.56 1.43 4.81
C ILE A 200 -9.58 0.89 3.77
N LEU A 201 -10.03 0.68 2.54
CA LEU A 201 -9.19 0.19 1.44
C LEU A 201 -8.03 1.14 1.16
N ILE A 202 -8.32 2.45 0.99
CA ILE A 202 -7.29 3.47 0.75
C ILE A 202 -6.40 3.63 1.98
N TRP A 203 -6.95 3.61 3.19
CA TRP A 203 -6.17 3.69 4.42
C TRP A 203 -5.17 2.54 4.53
N GLN A 204 -5.59 1.29 4.29
CA GLN A 204 -4.68 0.14 4.35
C GLN A 204 -3.62 0.16 3.23
N ALA A 205 -3.97 0.67 2.05
CA ALA A 205 -3.00 0.91 0.98
C ALA A 205 -1.90 1.89 1.41
N LEU A 206 -2.27 3.00 2.06
CA LEU A 206 -1.30 3.96 2.60
C LEU A 206 -0.43 3.36 3.70
N LEU A 207 -0.99 2.51 4.57
CA LEU A 207 -0.24 1.89 5.67
C LEU A 207 0.80 0.89 5.19
N SER A 208 0.52 0.10 4.16
CA SER A 208 1.35 -1.09 3.88
C SER A 208 1.57 -1.41 2.42
N GLY A 209 0.80 -0.83 1.49
CA GLY A 209 1.04 -0.95 0.06
C GLY A 209 0.91 -2.35 -0.55
N THR A 210 0.58 -3.37 0.26
CA THR A 210 0.76 -4.74 -0.21
C THR A 210 -0.40 -5.24 -1.06
N SER A 211 -0.05 -6.03 -2.08
CA SER A 211 -0.92 -7.09 -2.60
C SER A 211 -0.57 -8.36 -1.84
N ARG A 212 -1.53 -8.99 -1.15
CA ARG A 212 -1.30 -10.24 -0.42
C ARG A 212 -1.84 -11.40 -1.23
N ASN A 213 -1.03 -12.43 -1.39
CA ASN A 213 -1.46 -13.73 -1.88
C ASN A 213 -1.66 -14.70 -0.71
N ASN A 214 -2.67 -15.55 -0.82
CA ASN A 214 -2.88 -16.64 0.11
C ASN A 214 -1.72 -17.64 -0.04
N PRO A 215 -0.98 -17.95 1.03
CA PRO A 215 0.23 -18.77 0.95
C PRO A 215 -0.05 -20.23 0.54
N LEU A 216 -1.26 -20.74 0.78
CA LEU A 216 -1.64 -22.13 0.46
C LEU A 216 -2.20 -22.28 -0.96
N THR A 217 -2.86 -21.26 -1.48
CA THR A 217 -3.55 -21.32 -2.78
C THR A 217 -2.87 -20.48 -3.86
N HIS A 218 -1.89 -19.66 -3.48
CA HIS A 218 -1.21 -18.67 -4.32
C HIS A 218 -2.14 -17.67 -5.03
N ARG A 219 -3.42 -17.62 -4.64
CA ARG A 219 -4.38 -16.65 -5.17
C ARG A 219 -4.30 -15.34 -4.39
N PRO A 220 -4.54 -14.18 -5.02
CA PRO A 220 -4.64 -12.91 -4.31
C PRO A 220 -5.74 -12.95 -3.24
N LEU A 221 -5.36 -12.67 -1.99
CA LEU A 221 -6.29 -12.29 -0.91
C LEU A 221 -6.83 -10.89 -1.20
N PHE A 222 -5.96 -9.98 -1.63
CA PHE A 222 -6.30 -8.65 -2.10
C PHE A 222 -5.14 -8.02 -2.87
N SER A 223 -5.44 -7.04 -3.74
CA SER A 223 -4.45 -6.23 -4.45
C SER A 223 -4.93 -4.78 -4.52
N HIS A 224 -3.98 -3.85 -4.38
CA HIS A 224 -4.18 -2.42 -4.65
C HIS A 224 -3.76 -2.02 -6.07
N GLY A 225 -3.51 -3.01 -6.94
CA GLY A 225 -2.95 -2.77 -8.27
C GLY A 225 -1.64 -1.99 -8.20
N PHE A 226 -1.46 -1.04 -9.12
CA PHE A 226 -0.27 -0.19 -9.17
C PHE A 226 -0.15 0.75 -7.96
N VAL A 227 -1.26 1.10 -7.31
CA VAL A 227 -1.30 2.06 -6.20
C VAL A 227 -0.66 1.51 -4.93
N GLY A 228 -0.61 0.18 -4.78
CA GLY A 228 0.07 -0.46 -3.66
C GLY A 228 1.56 -0.07 -3.54
N HIS A 229 2.18 0.30 -4.66
CA HIS A 229 3.55 0.79 -4.66
C HIS A 229 3.74 2.11 -3.88
N PHE A 230 2.69 2.94 -3.78
CA PHE A 230 2.76 4.28 -3.18
C PHE A 230 2.25 4.31 -1.74
N SER A 231 2.88 3.52 -0.86
CA SER A 231 2.57 3.52 0.58
C SER A 231 3.53 4.38 1.38
N VAL A 232 3.14 4.78 2.60
CA VAL A 232 3.99 5.57 3.51
C VAL A 232 5.33 4.87 3.80
N PRO A 233 5.38 3.55 4.10
CA PRO A 233 6.65 2.86 4.25
C PRO A 233 7.54 2.97 3.04
N HIS A 234 6.97 2.85 1.85
CA HIS A 234 7.73 2.91 0.62
C HIS A 234 8.28 4.31 0.35
N ILE A 235 7.46 5.34 0.57
CA ILE A 235 7.91 6.75 0.52
C ILE A 235 9.06 6.97 1.51
N HIS A 236 8.95 6.43 2.73
CA HIS A 236 9.98 6.59 3.75
C HIS A 236 11.29 5.88 3.39
N GLN A 237 11.23 4.64 2.87
CA GLN A 237 12.41 3.91 2.37
C GLN A 237 13.19 4.75 1.35
N TYR A 238 12.49 5.35 0.39
CA TYR A 238 13.12 6.18 -0.63
C TYR A 238 13.61 7.52 -0.09
N ALA A 239 12.96 8.07 0.92
CA ALA A 239 13.39 9.30 1.56
C ALA A 239 14.67 9.12 2.39
N THR A 240 14.86 7.94 2.99
CA THR A 240 16.05 7.61 3.79
C THR A 240 17.14 6.90 2.99
N GLY A 241 16.80 6.29 1.85
CA GLY A 241 17.69 5.40 1.10
C GLY A 241 17.91 4.05 1.77
N GLU A 242 17.09 3.67 2.75
CA GLU A 242 17.23 2.46 3.55
C GLU A 242 16.15 1.42 3.22
N GLY A 243 16.57 0.15 3.07
CA GLY A 243 15.66 -0.97 2.81
C GLY A 243 14.92 -1.42 4.07
N LEU A 244 13.93 -0.64 4.50
CA LEU A 244 13.16 -0.85 5.74
C LEU A 244 11.88 -1.64 5.49
N THR A 245 11.55 -2.66 6.28
CA THR A 245 10.23 -3.30 6.20
C THR A 245 9.12 -2.37 6.69
N PRO A 246 7.85 -2.58 6.30
CA PRO A 246 6.73 -1.80 6.86
C PRO A 246 6.71 -1.78 8.40
N SER A 247 7.02 -2.91 9.04
CA SER A 247 7.18 -3.01 10.49
C SER A 247 8.26 -2.08 11.03
N GLN A 248 9.42 -2.00 10.37
CA GLN A 248 10.52 -1.13 10.78
C GLN A 248 10.19 0.36 10.61
N VAL A 249 9.38 0.72 9.61
CA VAL A 249 8.93 2.10 9.41
C VAL A 249 7.93 2.51 10.49
N TRP A 250 6.91 1.69 10.72
CA TRP A 250 5.84 2.02 11.65
C TRP A 250 6.27 1.82 13.10
N GLY A 251 6.72 0.62 13.45
CA GLY A 251 6.91 0.19 14.82
C GLY A 251 5.57 -0.10 15.53
N VAL A 252 5.62 -0.07 16.87
CA VAL A 252 4.50 -0.41 17.76
C VAL A 252 4.28 0.65 18.84
N GLU A 253 5.02 1.75 18.78
CA GLU A 253 4.90 2.87 19.70
C GLU A 253 3.47 3.45 19.67
N GLY A 254 2.95 3.81 20.84
CA GLY A 254 1.60 4.34 21.01
C GLY A 254 0.52 3.29 21.24
N PHE A 255 0.78 2.00 20.98
CA PHE A 255 -0.14 0.92 21.34
C PHE A 255 -0.06 0.56 22.84
N ASP A 256 -1.20 0.29 23.47
CA ASP A 256 -1.25 -0.35 24.80
C ASP A 256 -0.57 -1.73 24.71
N PRO A 257 0.23 -2.14 25.73
CA PRO A 257 0.98 -3.39 25.70
C PRO A 257 0.15 -4.65 25.40
N THR A 258 -1.15 -4.64 25.70
CA THR A 258 -2.08 -5.74 25.40
C THR A 258 -2.21 -5.98 23.90
N PHE A 259 -2.02 -4.94 23.08
CA PHE A 259 -2.04 -4.99 21.63
C PHE A 259 -0.65 -5.11 21.02
N VAL A 260 0.43 -5.29 21.79
CA VAL A 260 1.79 -5.48 21.25
C VAL A 260 2.31 -6.90 21.48
N GLY A 261 1.94 -7.52 22.60
CA GLY A 261 2.41 -8.86 22.92
C GLY A 261 3.92 -8.87 23.22
N PRO A 262 4.72 -9.77 22.62
CA PRO A 262 6.12 -9.93 22.99
C PRO A 262 6.99 -8.79 22.43
N PRO A 263 8.15 -8.47 23.06
CA PRO A 263 9.02 -7.37 22.64
C PRO A 263 9.61 -7.48 21.22
N THR A 264 9.53 -8.67 20.61
CA THR A 264 10.00 -8.92 19.25
C THR A 264 8.95 -8.58 18.19
N ASN A 265 7.73 -8.22 18.57
CA ASN A 265 6.67 -7.93 17.63
C ASN A 265 6.69 -6.46 17.20
N ASP A 266 6.66 -6.22 15.89
CA ASP A 266 6.92 -4.92 15.28
C ASP A 266 5.91 -4.54 14.18
N ASN A 267 4.90 -5.38 13.90
CA ASN A 267 4.08 -5.30 12.68
C ASN A 267 2.62 -4.84 12.91
N HIS A 268 2.27 -4.31 14.10
CA HIS A 268 0.86 -4.16 14.51
C HIS A 268 0.07 -3.13 13.72
N VAL A 269 0.73 -2.11 13.18
CA VAL A 269 0.08 -1.19 12.22
C VAL A 269 -0.35 -1.93 10.95
N GLU A 270 0.51 -2.81 10.42
CA GLU A 270 0.17 -3.64 9.26
C GLU A 270 -0.96 -4.61 9.63
N HIS A 271 -0.87 -5.32 10.76
CA HIS A 271 -1.90 -6.27 11.20
C HIS A 271 -3.26 -5.59 11.38
N MET A 272 -3.30 -4.43 12.03
CA MET A 272 -4.52 -3.63 12.19
C MET A 272 -5.13 -3.26 10.83
N GLY A 273 -4.32 -2.79 9.88
CA GLY A 273 -4.77 -2.47 8.52
C GLY A 273 -5.33 -3.69 7.79
N LEU A 274 -4.62 -4.81 7.83
CA LEU A 274 -5.04 -6.08 7.23
C LEU A 274 -6.35 -6.58 7.83
N SER A 275 -6.47 -6.56 9.15
CA SER A 275 -7.67 -6.96 9.87
C SER A 275 -8.88 -6.10 9.48
N ALA A 276 -8.68 -4.78 9.37
CA ALA A 276 -9.71 -3.85 8.92
C ALA A 276 -10.18 -4.15 7.49
N LEU A 277 -9.26 -4.41 6.56
CA LEU A 277 -9.58 -4.77 5.19
C LEU A 277 -10.34 -6.10 5.11
N LEU A 278 -9.82 -7.14 5.77
CA LEU A 278 -10.39 -8.48 5.73
C LEU A 278 -11.79 -8.49 6.34
N GLN A 279 -11.98 -7.90 7.53
CA GLN A 279 -13.28 -7.91 8.20
C GLN A 279 -14.25 -6.90 7.58
N GLY A 280 -13.78 -5.70 7.24
CA GLY A 280 -14.63 -4.59 6.79
C GLY A 280 -14.96 -4.59 5.31
N VAL A 281 -14.02 -4.97 4.44
CA VAL A 281 -14.20 -4.93 2.98
C VAL A 281 -14.45 -6.33 2.43
N ALA A 282 -13.57 -7.29 2.75
CA ALA A 282 -13.73 -8.66 2.26
C ALA A 282 -14.92 -9.37 2.94
N ASN A 283 -15.37 -8.90 4.12
CA ASN A 283 -16.40 -9.50 4.97
C ASN A 283 -15.97 -10.82 5.66
N VAL A 284 -14.67 -11.01 5.91
CA VAL A 284 -14.13 -12.17 6.62
C VAL A 284 -14.65 -12.11 8.06
N PRO A 285 -15.35 -13.13 8.56
CA PRO A 285 -15.77 -13.14 9.95
C PRO A 285 -14.55 -13.13 10.87
N GLY A 286 -14.52 -12.27 11.90
CA GLY A 286 -13.40 -12.23 12.86
C GLY A 286 -13.09 -13.59 13.52
N ALA A 287 -14.08 -14.49 13.61
CA ALA A 287 -13.89 -15.86 14.07
C ALA A 287 -12.94 -16.69 13.16
N VAL A 288 -12.93 -16.42 11.85
CA VAL A 288 -11.99 -17.03 10.90
C VAL A 288 -10.58 -16.56 11.21
N LEU A 289 -10.39 -15.25 11.43
CA LEU A 289 -9.08 -14.72 11.79
C LEU A 289 -8.57 -15.35 13.09
N TYR A 290 -9.41 -15.46 14.13
CA TYR A 290 -8.98 -16.10 15.39
C TYR A 290 -8.61 -17.57 15.24
N ALA A 291 -9.25 -18.26 14.29
CA ALA A 291 -8.93 -19.64 14.00
C ALA A 291 -7.56 -19.77 13.30
N VAL A 292 -7.19 -18.80 12.47
CA VAL A 292 -5.84 -18.71 11.86
C VAL A 292 -4.78 -18.49 12.94
N GLU A 293 -4.97 -17.51 13.83
CA GLU A 293 -4.07 -17.24 14.97
C GLU A 293 -3.89 -18.47 15.88
N ALA A 294 -4.95 -19.26 16.06
CA ALA A 294 -4.88 -20.48 16.86
C ALA A 294 -4.14 -21.61 16.14
N LEU A 295 -4.15 -21.63 14.81
CA LEU A 295 -3.41 -22.57 13.98
C LEU A 295 -1.92 -22.24 13.95
N GLU A 296 -1.55 -20.97 13.86
CA GLU A 296 -0.13 -20.53 13.86
C GLU A 296 0.56 -20.93 15.18
N ILE A 297 -0.12 -20.78 16.33
CA ILE A 297 0.38 -21.35 17.60
C ILE A 297 0.55 -22.87 17.52
N ALA A 298 -0.44 -23.57 16.96
CA ALA A 298 -0.50 -25.03 17.01
C ALA A 298 0.41 -25.73 16.00
N VAL A 299 0.66 -25.10 14.85
CA VAL A 299 1.36 -25.67 13.69
C VAL A 299 2.73 -25.02 13.50
N ASP A 300 2.79 -23.69 13.58
CA ASP A 300 4.00 -22.91 13.30
C ASP A 300 4.77 -22.54 14.59
N HIS A 301 4.26 -22.98 15.75
CA HIS A 301 4.84 -22.76 17.07
C HIS A 301 5.03 -21.27 17.41
N GLU A 302 4.12 -20.42 16.92
CA GLU A 302 4.12 -19.00 17.22
C GLU A 302 3.92 -18.71 18.71
N ASP A 303 4.48 -17.58 19.18
CA ASP A 303 4.34 -17.13 20.56
C ASP A 303 2.87 -16.87 20.91
N ALA A 304 2.36 -17.55 21.94
CA ALA A 304 0.98 -17.39 22.39
C ALA A 304 0.61 -15.95 22.79
N SER A 305 1.59 -15.15 23.19
CA SER A 305 1.42 -13.72 23.48
C SER A 305 1.28 -12.87 22.22
N ALA A 306 1.94 -13.22 21.11
CA ALA A 306 1.76 -12.55 19.81
C ALA A 306 0.34 -12.82 19.28
N ALA A 307 -0.06 -14.09 19.21
CA ALA A 307 -1.41 -14.46 18.82
C ALA A 307 -2.50 -13.89 19.76
N ALA A 308 -2.18 -13.59 21.03
CA ALA A 308 -3.11 -12.91 21.93
C ALA A 308 -3.29 -11.43 21.59
N ALA A 309 -2.20 -10.73 21.23
CA ALA A 309 -2.20 -9.35 20.76
C ALA A 309 -2.97 -9.22 19.44
N ASP A 310 -2.72 -10.12 18.50
CA ASP A 310 -3.40 -10.15 17.19
C ASP A 310 -4.90 -10.42 17.34
N ARG A 311 -5.28 -11.35 18.23
CA ARG A 311 -6.70 -11.53 18.61
C ARG A 311 -7.29 -10.28 19.27
N ALA A 312 -6.52 -9.51 20.02
CA ALA A 312 -6.97 -8.25 20.63
C ALA A 312 -7.18 -7.17 19.56
N LEU A 313 -6.27 -7.00 18.61
CA LEU A 313 -6.44 -6.12 17.46
C LEU A 313 -7.67 -6.51 16.63
N ASN A 314 -7.82 -7.80 16.31
CA ASN A 314 -8.97 -8.29 15.58
C ASN A 314 -10.30 -8.02 16.32
N ARG A 315 -10.31 -8.04 17.67
CA ARG A 315 -11.46 -7.59 18.49
C ARG A 315 -11.71 -6.10 18.33
N ALA A 316 -10.68 -5.27 18.48
CA ALA A 316 -10.80 -3.81 18.38
C ALA A 316 -11.35 -3.40 17.01
N VAL A 317 -10.89 -4.04 15.93
CA VAL A 317 -11.47 -3.82 14.60
C VAL A 317 -12.96 -4.18 14.57
N ARG A 318 -13.33 -5.36 15.04
CA ARG A 318 -14.73 -5.81 15.04
C ARG A 318 -15.65 -4.94 15.89
N ASP A 319 -15.20 -4.56 17.07
CA ASP A 319 -16.04 -3.93 18.11
C ASP A 319 -16.02 -2.40 18.02
N VAL A 320 -14.98 -1.81 17.43
CA VAL A 320 -14.81 -0.36 17.32
C VAL A 320 -14.77 0.10 15.86
N LEU A 321 -13.95 -0.50 15.00
CA LEU A 321 -13.82 -0.02 13.62
C LEU A 321 -15.10 -0.26 12.80
N LEU A 322 -15.56 -1.51 12.71
CA LEU A 322 -16.68 -1.88 11.85
C LEU A 322 -17.98 -1.13 12.19
N PRO A 323 -18.39 -0.98 13.46
CA PRO A 323 -19.63 -0.26 13.79
C PRO A 323 -19.55 1.24 13.50
N ASN A 324 -18.34 1.78 13.35
CA ASN A 324 -18.10 3.21 13.11
C ASN A 324 -17.59 3.51 11.69
N MET A 325 -17.45 2.52 10.81
CA MET A 325 -16.88 2.72 9.46
C MET A 325 -17.69 3.66 8.57
N GLY A 326 -19.00 3.80 8.83
CA GLY A 326 -19.88 4.75 8.13
C GLY A 326 -19.95 6.14 8.76
N LYS A 327 -19.23 6.38 9.86
CA LYS A 327 -19.19 7.69 10.54
C LYS A 327 -18.08 8.57 9.96
N ASP A 328 -17.98 9.79 10.47
CA ASP A 328 -16.86 10.68 10.14
C ASP A 328 -15.52 10.00 10.48
N PRO A 329 -14.55 9.93 9.56
CA PRO A 329 -13.26 9.29 9.80
C PRO A 329 -12.48 9.83 11.01
N ARG A 330 -12.70 11.08 11.43
CA ARG A 330 -12.08 11.66 12.64
C ARG A 330 -12.74 11.14 13.92
N GLU A 331 -14.03 10.80 13.87
CA GLU A 331 -14.70 10.11 14.98
C GLU A 331 -14.18 8.68 15.11
N LEU A 332 -14.05 7.97 13.98
CA LEU A 332 -13.46 6.64 13.95
C LEU A 332 -12.01 6.63 14.48
N MET A 333 -11.18 7.56 14.00
CA MET A 333 -9.81 7.76 14.49
C MET A 333 -9.75 7.93 16.01
N ARG A 334 -10.58 8.82 16.57
CA ARG A 334 -10.64 9.04 18.03
C ARG A 334 -11.09 7.81 18.82
N ALA A 335 -12.06 7.07 18.29
CA ALA A 335 -12.54 5.85 18.93
C ALA A 335 -11.45 4.76 18.96
N LEU A 336 -10.70 4.63 17.87
CA LEU A 336 -9.57 3.68 17.78
C LEU A 336 -8.42 4.10 18.70
N LEU A 337 -8.03 5.38 18.71
CA LEU A 337 -7.01 5.90 19.63
C LEU A 337 -7.37 5.60 21.09
N ALA A 338 -8.61 5.88 21.50
CA ALA A 338 -9.05 5.64 22.87
C ALA A 338 -9.15 4.14 23.26
N THR A 339 -9.10 3.24 22.28
CA THR A 339 -9.17 1.79 22.51
C THR A 339 -7.79 1.15 22.46
N LEU A 340 -6.93 1.63 21.56
CA LEU A 340 -5.66 0.98 21.20
C LEU A 340 -4.44 1.58 21.90
N GLY A 341 -4.50 2.83 22.37
CA GLY A 341 -3.42 3.51 23.10
C GLY A 341 -3.82 3.86 24.52
#